data_AF-A0A2R6H3Z9-F1
#
_entry.id   AF-A0A2R6H3Z9-F1
#
_cell.length_a   1.000
_cell.length_b   1.000
_cell.length_c   1.000
_cell.angle_alpha   90.00
_cell.angle_beta   90.00
_cell.angle_gamma   90.00
#
_symmetry.space_group_name_H-M   'P 1'
#
loop_
_entity.id
_entity.type
_entity.pdbx_description
1 polymer ?
#
loop_
_entity_poly.entity_id
_entity_poly.type
_entity_poly.pdbx_seq_one_letter_code
_entity_poly.pdbx_strand_id
1 'polypeptide(L)'
;MADPTDERADGNGSDDSGRGPTDDATESPGASASDDAAGDGDDTSGFDTSEADDVGDADGGPDGDDASDADETGDGAVEVGDSRKKHVSVVTRSGDRTDHGDVYLRHSTEAFAVSPDPEFPPAETTRYEKSDLVRVEVDQHHSACFITTAAAGEGATLDALRSFRDGALRPRPWGRALVGLYERVSPPIAATIAARPDSITARAVGALVGICGRLARVRANREGPIRPALTAVLIFLYAVGLFVAAAGHTWQAFVASAGNDTGGCNSFTHQSLLSAETDSFRLDSQFEFSRT
;
A
#
# COMPACT_ATOMS: atom_id res chain seq x y z
N MET A 1 -11.73 65.04 -27.58
CA MET A 1 -10.63 64.45 -26.80
C MET A 1 -10.57 62.99 -27.21
N ALA A 2 -9.62 62.68 -28.09
CA ALA A 2 -9.31 61.35 -28.56
C ALA A 2 -8.00 60.94 -27.87
N ASP A 3 -7.90 59.70 -27.41
CA ASP A 3 -6.61 59.02 -27.28
C ASP A 3 -6.78 57.50 -27.49
N PRO A 4 -6.18 56.94 -28.55
CA PRO A 4 -6.12 55.50 -28.84
C PRO A 4 -4.72 54.92 -28.56
N THR A 5 -4.63 53.80 -27.85
CA THR A 5 -3.40 52.99 -27.84
C THR A 5 -3.73 51.50 -27.95
N ASP A 6 -3.78 51.09 -29.22
CA ASP A 6 -3.58 49.73 -29.73
C ASP A 6 -2.06 49.47 -29.70
N GLU A 7 -1.57 48.64 -28.77
CA GLU A 7 -0.17 48.22 -28.73
C GLU A 7 -0.07 46.74 -29.11
N ARG A 8 0.16 46.53 -30.41
CA ARG A 8 0.68 45.29 -30.99
C ARG A 8 2.08 45.02 -30.44
N ALA A 9 2.33 43.81 -29.99
CA ALA A 9 3.68 43.25 -29.89
C ALA A 9 3.80 42.07 -30.86
N ASP A 10 4.42 42.36 -32.00
CA ASP A 10 4.98 41.41 -32.95
C ASP A 10 6.41 41.00 -32.52
N GLY A 11 6.82 39.80 -32.91
CA GLY A 11 8.22 39.32 -32.88
C GLY A 11 8.48 38.30 -31.76
N ASN A 12 9.22 37.21 -31.92
CA ASN A 12 10.29 36.86 -32.86
C ASN A 12 10.50 35.34 -32.63
N GLY A 13 10.39 34.44 -33.61
CA GLY A 13 11.49 34.13 -34.52
C GLY A 13 12.64 33.41 -33.80
N SER A 14 12.70 32.07 -33.88
CA SER A 14 13.95 31.28 -33.85
C SER A 14 13.64 29.81 -34.17
N ASP A 15 13.90 29.47 -35.42
CA ASP A 15 14.10 28.12 -35.92
C ASP A 15 15.27 27.45 -35.17
N ASP A 16 15.04 26.29 -34.55
CA ASP A 16 16.14 25.38 -34.17
C ASP A 16 16.05 24.09 -34.97
N SER A 17 16.82 24.09 -36.04
CA SER A 17 17.03 22.98 -36.98
C SER A 17 18.18 22.11 -36.49
N GLY A 18 17.91 21.23 -35.52
CA GLY A 18 18.89 20.28 -34.96
C GLY A 18 18.68 18.84 -35.43
N ARG A 19 18.60 18.61 -36.76
CA ARG A 19 18.48 17.27 -37.35
C ARG A 19 19.87 16.67 -37.54
N GLY A 20 20.35 15.92 -36.54
CA GLY A 20 21.57 15.11 -36.66
C GLY A 20 21.29 13.75 -37.31
N PRO A 21 22.03 13.34 -38.36
CA PRO A 21 22.01 11.98 -38.88
C PRO A 21 23.02 11.11 -38.11
N THR A 22 22.56 10.00 -37.53
CA THR A 22 23.45 8.89 -37.17
C THR A 22 23.07 7.71 -38.04
N ASP A 23 23.73 7.66 -39.20
CA ASP A 23 23.88 6.46 -39.99
C ASP A 23 24.81 5.47 -39.28
N ASP A 24 24.61 4.19 -39.62
CA ASP A 24 25.58 3.10 -39.59
C ASP A 24 26.08 2.59 -38.22
N ALA A 25 25.61 1.39 -37.85
CA ALA A 25 26.45 0.21 -37.99
C ALA A 25 25.61 -1.06 -37.87
N THR A 26 25.62 -1.78 -38.99
CA THR A 26 25.24 -3.16 -39.19
C THR A 26 26.10 -4.08 -38.32
N GLU A 27 25.54 -4.77 -37.32
CA GLU A 27 26.06 -6.06 -36.86
C GLU A 27 24.91 -6.99 -36.45
N SER A 28 24.93 -8.18 -37.04
CA SER A 28 24.08 -9.34 -36.81
C SER A 28 25.02 -10.55 -36.87
N PRO A 29 24.64 -11.76 -36.44
CA PRO A 29 24.34 -12.19 -35.08
C PRO A 29 25.39 -13.24 -34.60
N GLY A 30 25.76 -13.18 -33.32
CA GLY A 30 26.59 -14.21 -32.68
C GLY A 30 25.75 -15.13 -31.81
N ALA A 31 25.43 -16.32 -32.34
CA ALA A 31 24.87 -17.42 -31.57
C ALA A 31 25.94 -18.02 -30.64
N SER A 32 25.66 -18.06 -29.34
CA SER A 32 26.34 -18.96 -28.41
C SER A 32 25.29 -19.65 -27.55
N ALA A 33 24.97 -20.87 -27.98
CA ALA A 33 24.40 -21.89 -27.13
C ALA A 33 25.45 -22.29 -26.10
N SER A 34 25.13 -22.18 -24.82
CA SER A 34 25.77 -22.95 -23.77
C SER A 34 24.69 -23.79 -23.11
N ASP A 35 24.65 -25.04 -23.55
CA ASP A 35 24.22 -26.17 -22.74
C ASP A 35 25.01 -26.15 -21.43
N ASP A 36 24.33 -26.01 -20.29
CA ASP A 36 24.86 -26.48 -19.03
C ASP A 36 23.78 -27.26 -18.29
N ALA A 37 24.16 -28.51 -18.07
CA ALA A 37 23.37 -29.60 -17.55
C ALA A 37 23.25 -29.54 -16.02
N ALA A 38 22.22 -30.24 -15.54
CA ALA A 38 22.20 -31.09 -14.36
C ALA A 38 22.96 -30.63 -13.10
N GLY A 39 22.20 -30.39 -12.03
CA GLY A 39 22.70 -30.36 -10.66
C GLY A 39 21.58 -30.69 -9.68
N ASP A 40 21.38 -31.99 -9.43
CA ASP A 40 20.79 -32.54 -8.21
C ASP A 40 21.41 -31.91 -6.96
N GLY A 41 20.61 -31.74 -5.91
CA GLY A 41 21.07 -31.20 -4.63
C GLY A 41 19.97 -31.10 -3.60
N ASP A 42 19.43 -32.27 -3.26
CA ASP A 42 18.72 -32.57 -2.01
C ASP A 42 19.62 -32.20 -0.82
N ASP A 43 19.13 -31.36 0.10
CA ASP A 43 19.70 -31.24 1.45
C ASP A 43 18.62 -30.76 2.42
N THR A 44 17.83 -31.73 2.88
CA THR A 44 17.09 -31.65 4.13
C THR A 44 18.03 -31.93 5.30
N SER A 45 18.46 -30.88 6.00
CA SER A 45 18.98 -30.97 7.38
C SER A 45 18.26 -29.89 8.18
N GLY A 46 17.35 -30.21 9.08
CA GLY A 46 17.70 -30.78 10.38
C GLY A 46 17.85 -29.62 11.37
N PHE A 47 16.73 -28.97 11.72
CA PHE A 47 16.74 -27.95 12.76
C PHE A 47 16.62 -28.64 14.11
N ASP A 48 17.77 -28.90 14.71
CA ASP A 48 17.95 -29.39 16.08
C ASP A 48 17.37 -28.39 17.07
N THR A 49 16.29 -28.78 17.75
CA THR A 49 15.79 -28.13 18.95
C THR A 49 16.47 -28.78 20.16
N SER A 50 17.59 -28.22 20.60
CA SER A 50 18.17 -28.53 21.90
C SER A 50 17.79 -27.46 22.93
N GLU A 51 16.87 -27.91 23.76
CA GLU A 51 16.53 -27.53 25.12
C GLU A 51 17.72 -27.15 26.02
N ALA A 52 17.39 -26.31 27.02
CA ALA A 52 17.91 -26.29 28.39
C ALA A 52 19.14 -25.43 28.76
N ASP A 53 18.84 -24.55 29.74
CA ASP A 53 19.63 -24.11 30.89
C ASP A 53 20.89 -23.25 30.65
N ASP A 54 20.83 -21.98 31.09
CA ASP A 54 21.78 -21.55 32.13
C ASP A 54 21.28 -20.32 32.92
N VAL A 55 21.42 -20.44 34.23
CA VAL A 55 21.05 -19.47 35.26
C VAL A 55 22.32 -18.74 35.65
N GLY A 56 22.40 -17.44 35.38
CA GLY A 56 23.55 -16.60 35.71
C GLY A 56 23.13 -15.30 36.37
N ASP A 57 22.88 -15.36 37.68
CA ASP A 57 22.97 -14.21 38.58
C ASP A 57 24.36 -13.57 38.48
N ALA A 58 24.41 -12.29 38.14
CA ALA A 58 25.57 -11.45 38.40
C ALA A 58 25.10 -10.06 38.83
N ASP A 59 24.97 -9.90 40.14
CA ASP A 59 25.14 -8.65 40.87
C ASP A 59 26.38 -7.90 40.35
N GLY A 60 26.15 -6.74 39.73
CA GLY A 60 27.17 -5.81 39.30
C GLY A 60 26.66 -4.39 39.49
N GLY A 61 26.96 -3.82 40.66
CA GLY A 61 26.54 -2.52 41.13
C GLY A 61 27.06 -1.32 40.32
N PRO A 62 26.74 -0.11 40.82
CA PRO A 62 26.51 1.12 40.05
C PRO A 62 27.79 1.87 39.71
N ASP A 63 27.61 3.01 39.02
CA ASP A 63 28.56 4.10 38.77
C ASP A 63 28.97 4.21 37.30
N GLY A 64 28.17 5.02 36.59
CA GLY A 64 28.43 5.50 35.25
C GLY A 64 27.72 6.83 35.09
N ASP A 65 28.25 7.85 35.77
CA ASP A 65 27.97 9.25 35.52
C ASP A 65 28.27 9.57 34.05
N ASP A 66 27.28 9.43 33.18
CA ASP A 66 27.31 10.05 31.85
C ASP A 66 26.29 11.19 31.84
N ALA A 67 26.69 12.25 32.54
CA ALA A 67 26.16 13.59 32.35
C ALA A 67 26.50 14.05 30.93
N SER A 68 25.74 13.57 29.95
CA SER A 68 25.52 14.28 28.70
C SER A 68 24.30 15.18 28.91
N ASP A 69 24.54 16.27 29.63
CA ASP A 69 23.82 17.53 29.47
C ASP A 69 23.97 17.98 28.01
N ALA A 70 23.10 17.46 27.14
CA ALA A 70 22.71 18.14 25.92
C ALA A 70 21.43 18.92 26.24
N ASP A 71 21.68 20.15 26.63
CA ASP A 71 20.77 21.29 26.59
C ASP A 71 19.88 21.27 25.33
N GLU A 72 18.63 20.83 25.48
CA GLU A 72 17.51 21.26 24.64
C GLU A 72 16.31 21.50 25.53
N THR A 73 16.42 22.55 26.36
CA THR A 73 15.28 23.20 27.01
C THR A 73 14.49 24.05 26.00
N GLY A 74 14.29 23.52 24.81
CA GLY A 74 13.29 24.02 23.88
C GLY A 74 11.97 23.38 24.28
N ASP A 75 11.01 24.21 24.68
CA ASP A 75 9.58 23.87 24.80
C ASP A 75 9.00 23.55 23.40
N GLY A 76 9.66 22.64 22.69
CA GLY A 76 9.29 22.15 21.39
C GLY A 76 8.25 21.08 21.62
N ALA A 77 6.99 21.42 21.39
CA ALA A 77 5.89 20.48 21.45
C ALA A 77 6.28 19.19 20.69
N VAL A 78 6.33 18.07 21.41
CA VAL A 78 6.76 16.78 20.87
C VAL A 78 5.89 16.44 19.66
N GLU A 79 6.49 16.51 18.47
CA GLU A 79 5.82 16.14 17.22
C GLU A 79 5.82 14.61 17.08
N VAL A 80 4.64 13.99 17.06
CA VAL A 80 4.46 12.55 16.92
C VAL A 80 4.10 12.21 15.47
N GLY A 81 4.79 11.23 14.88
CA GLY A 81 4.50 10.68 13.56
C GLY A 81 4.90 9.20 13.47
N ASP A 82 4.32 8.48 12.52
CA ASP A 82 4.54 7.02 12.34
C ASP A 82 5.47 6.68 11.17
N SER A 83 6.20 7.66 10.63
CA SER A 83 7.13 7.51 9.49
C SER A 83 6.54 6.82 8.25
N ARG A 84 5.22 6.87 8.09
CA ARG A 84 4.51 6.32 6.92
C ARG A 84 3.97 7.44 6.04
N LYS A 85 4.02 7.22 4.73
CA LYS A 85 3.38 8.09 3.75
C LYS A 85 1.86 7.92 3.81
N LYS A 86 1.15 9.04 3.71
CA LYS A 86 -0.30 9.17 3.82
C LYS A 86 -0.76 10.18 2.77
N HIS A 87 -1.97 10.01 2.28
CA HIS A 87 -2.73 11.10 1.68
C HIS A 87 -3.23 11.99 2.80
N VAL A 88 -3.14 13.30 2.63
CA VAL A 88 -3.68 14.23 3.64
C VAL A 88 -4.52 15.30 2.93
N SER A 89 -5.83 15.30 3.17
CA SER A 89 -6.72 16.37 2.73
C SER A 89 -7.02 17.28 3.92
N VAL A 90 -6.68 18.56 3.79
CA VAL A 90 -6.84 19.57 4.85
C VAL A 90 -7.92 20.57 4.43
N VAL A 91 -8.85 20.85 5.33
CA VAL A 91 -9.88 21.90 5.18
C VAL A 91 -9.73 22.91 6.30
N THR A 92 -9.45 24.16 5.95
CA THR A 92 -9.27 25.27 6.90
C THR A 92 -10.60 25.93 7.26
N ARG A 93 -10.59 26.80 8.28
CA ARG A 93 -11.75 27.62 8.69
C ARG A 93 -12.15 28.68 7.67
N SER A 94 -11.22 29.13 6.82
CA SER A 94 -11.55 29.97 5.66
C SER A 94 -12.33 29.22 4.57
N GLY A 95 -12.38 27.88 4.66
CA GLY A 95 -12.99 27.03 3.65
C GLY A 95 -12.03 26.58 2.54
N ASP A 96 -10.74 26.94 2.65
CA ASP A 96 -9.72 26.49 1.70
C ASP A 96 -9.46 25.00 1.88
N ARG A 97 -9.39 24.29 0.76
CA ARG A 97 -9.08 22.86 0.72
C ARG A 97 -7.72 22.66 0.06
N THR A 98 -6.81 22.00 0.76
CA THR A 98 -5.51 21.57 0.24
C THR A 98 -5.41 20.06 0.28
N ASP A 99 -5.01 19.47 -0.84
CA ASP A 99 -4.86 18.03 -0.98
C ASP A 99 -3.38 17.70 -1.16
N HIS A 100 -2.83 16.94 -0.22
CA HIS A 100 -1.46 16.44 -0.25
C HIS A 100 -1.47 14.98 -0.67
N GLY A 101 -0.65 14.66 -1.68
CA GLY A 101 -0.43 13.29 -2.15
C GLY A 101 0.34 12.43 -1.16
N ASP A 102 1.31 11.63 -1.62
CA ASP A 102 2.09 10.74 -0.75
C ASP A 102 3.08 11.51 0.15
N VAL A 103 2.61 11.94 1.33
CA VAL A 103 3.36 12.79 2.28
C VAL A 103 3.48 12.12 3.66
N TYR A 104 4.50 12.49 4.42
CA TYR A 104 4.61 12.18 5.84
C TYR A 104 3.82 13.19 6.65
N LEU A 105 3.17 12.70 7.70
CA LEU A 105 2.39 13.51 8.63
C LEU A 105 2.97 13.36 10.04
N ARG A 106 3.31 14.49 10.65
CA ARG A 106 3.55 14.63 12.09
C ARG A 106 2.46 15.51 12.69
N HIS A 107 2.15 15.30 13.96
CA HIS A 107 1.26 16.17 14.69
C HIS A 107 1.84 16.51 16.06
N SER A 108 1.71 17.78 16.44
CA SER A 108 1.95 18.25 17.81
C SER A 108 0.61 18.54 18.50
N THR A 109 0.65 19.14 19.69
CA THR A 109 -0.54 19.67 20.35
C THR A 109 -1.17 20.81 19.53
N GLU A 110 -0.35 21.61 18.84
CA GLU A 110 -0.77 22.86 18.21
C GLU A 110 -1.00 22.74 16.71
N ALA A 111 -0.23 21.90 16.01
CA ALA A 111 -0.22 21.86 14.56
C ALA A 111 -0.16 20.44 13.97
N PHE A 112 -0.51 20.34 12.69
CA PHE A 112 -0.13 19.24 11.81
C PHE A 112 1.00 19.71 10.89
N ALA A 113 2.07 18.93 10.79
CA ALA A 113 3.15 19.14 9.85
C ALA A 113 3.04 18.10 8.73
N VAL A 114 3.04 18.56 7.50
CA VAL A 114 2.92 17.74 6.29
C VAL A 114 4.16 17.96 5.43
N SER A 115 4.88 16.90 5.10
CA SER A 115 6.15 16.98 4.34
C SER A 115 6.27 15.83 3.34
N PRO A 116 6.80 16.04 2.13
CA PRO A 116 7.13 14.93 1.22
C PRO A 116 8.31 14.07 1.74
N ASP A 117 9.11 14.59 2.66
CA ASP A 117 10.30 13.96 3.23
C ASP A 117 10.12 13.62 4.73
N PRO A 118 10.54 12.42 5.21
CA PRO A 118 10.35 11.98 6.59
C PRO A 118 11.17 12.75 7.63
N GLU A 119 12.19 13.50 7.21
CA GLU A 119 13.01 14.37 8.07
C GLU A 119 12.35 15.74 8.31
N PHE A 120 11.29 16.08 7.56
CA PHE A 120 10.54 17.34 7.67
C PHE A 120 11.45 18.59 7.52
N PRO A 121 12.17 18.75 6.39
CA PRO A 121 12.96 19.95 6.15
C PRO A 121 12.04 21.18 6.14
N PRO A 122 12.41 22.29 6.80
CA PRO A 122 11.54 23.47 6.94
C PRO A 122 11.07 24.08 5.60
N ALA A 123 11.87 23.92 4.53
CA ALA A 123 11.56 24.47 3.22
C ALA A 123 10.46 23.69 2.47
N GLU A 124 10.23 22.42 2.81
CA GLU A 124 9.24 21.55 2.14
C GLU A 124 8.09 21.17 3.07
N THR A 125 8.19 21.52 4.36
CA THR A 125 7.18 21.22 5.37
C THR A 125 6.11 22.29 5.40
N THR A 126 4.87 21.90 5.11
CA THR A 126 3.70 22.74 5.32
C THR A 126 3.13 22.50 6.71
N ARG A 127 3.05 23.55 7.53
CA ARG A 127 2.42 23.49 8.86
C ARG A 127 1.00 24.04 8.82
N TYR A 128 0.12 23.32 9.49
CA TYR A 128 -1.29 23.65 9.64
C TYR A 128 -1.64 23.76 11.12
N GLU A 129 -1.86 24.98 11.60
CA GLU A 129 -2.31 25.23 12.97
C GLU A 129 -3.69 24.61 13.20
N LYS A 130 -3.84 23.76 14.21
CA LYS A 130 -5.11 23.08 14.52
C LYS A 130 -6.23 24.08 14.85
N SER A 131 -5.86 25.25 15.36
CA SER A 131 -6.79 26.37 15.58
C SER A 131 -7.42 26.89 14.28
N ASP A 132 -6.77 26.70 13.13
CA ASP A 132 -7.26 27.16 11.82
C ASP A 132 -7.89 26.05 10.98
N LEU A 133 -7.94 24.82 11.51
CA LEU A 133 -8.51 23.68 10.80
C LEU A 133 -9.97 23.44 11.17
N VAL A 134 -10.75 23.05 10.17
CA VAL A 134 -12.09 22.49 10.33
C VAL A 134 -12.01 20.98 10.32
N ARG A 135 -11.24 20.42 9.39
CA ARG A 135 -11.10 18.98 9.20
C ARG A 135 -9.75 18.62 8.61
N VAL A 136 -9.17 17.53 9.08
CA VAL A 136 -8.03 16.86 8.45
C VAL A 136 -8.45 15.43 8.17
N GLU A 137 -8.49 15.05 6.90
CA GLU A 137 -8.71 13.68 6.46
C GLU A 137 -7.34 13.07 6.16
N VAL A 138 -7.00 12.02 6.90
CA VAL A 138 -5.74 11.30 6.73
C VAL A 138 -6.06 9.92 6.19
N ASP A 139 -6.00 9.79 4.87
CA ASP A 139 -6.09 8.47 4.26
C ASP A 139 -4.68 7.90 4.22
N GLN A 140 -4.40 6.95 5.12
CA GLN A 140 -3.23 6.12 4.91
C GLN A 140 -3.46 5.40 3.59
N HIS A 141 -2.72 5.77 2.54
CA HIS A 141 -2.55 4.96 1.32
C HIS A 141 -1.78 3.68 1.69
N HIS A 142 -2.31 2.91 2.64
CA HIS A 142 -2.29 1.47 2.46
C HIS A 142 -3.08 1.28 1.19
N SER A 143 -2.34 1.27 0.09
CA SER A 143 -2.64 0.47 -1.08
C SER A 143 -3.13 -0.88 -0.56
N ALA A 144 -4.45 -0.97 -0.37
CA ALA A 144 -5.02 -1.91 0.55
C ALA A 144 -5.07 -3.26 -0.14
N CYS A 145 -3.92 -3.91 -0.20
CA CYS A 145 -3.74 -5.23 -0.76
C CYS A 145 -4.28 -6.26 0.25
N PHE A 146 -5.54 -6.10 0.67
CA PHE A 146 -6.20 -6.89 1.73
C PHE A 146 -6.03 -8.41 1.53
N ILE A 147 -6.24 -8.91 0.30
CA ILE A 147 -6.07 -10.34 0.00
C ILE A 147 -4.62 -10.77 0.17
N THR A 148 -3.67 -9.98 -0.34
CA THR A 148 -2.24 -10.27 -0.24
C THR A 148 -1.79 -10.28 1.21
N THR A 149 -2.19 -9.29 2.00
CA THR A 149 -1.86 -9.21 3.43
C THR A 149 -2.47 -10.38 4.20
N ALA A 150 -3.73 -10.73 3.93
CA ALA A 150 -4.37 -11.89 4.56
C ALA A 150 -3.71 -13.22 4.18
N ALA A 151 -3.22 -13.36 2.94
CA ALA A 151 -2.67 -14.62 2.42
C ALA A 151 -1.17 -14.81 2.67
N ALA A 152 -0.39 -13.72 2.73
CA ALA A 152 1.06 -13.76 2.76
C ALA A 152 1.70 -12.84 3.83
N GLY A 153 0.89 -12.10 4.59
CA GLY A 153 1.38 -11.14 5.58
C GLY A 153 1.98 -9.87 4.98
N GLU A 154 2.71 -9.12 5.80
CA GLU A 154 3.47 -7.94 5.40
C GLU A 154 4.88 -8.31 4.90
N GLY A 155 5.50 -7.44 4.08
CA GLY A 155 6.89 -7.57 3.65
C GLY A 155 7.13 -7.39 2.15
N ALA A 156 8.32 -7.79 1.68
CA ALA A 156 8.82 -7.47 0.34
C ALA A 156 7.93 -7.95 -0.84
N THR A 157 7.13 -9.00 -0.65
CA THR A 157 6.14 -9.44 -1.65
C THR A 157 4.99 -8.46 -1.77
N LEU A 158 4.48 -7.97 -0.64
CA LEU A 158 3.43 -6.96 -0.60
C LEU A 158 3.90 -5.67 -1.28
N ASP A 159 5.12 -5.23 -0.96
CA ASP A 159 5.70 -4.00 -1.51
C ASP A 159 5.94 -4.08 -3.02
N ALA A 160 6.44 -5.22 -3.50
CA ALA A 160 6.61 -5.45 -4.94
C ALA A 160 5.27 -5.39 -5.70
N LEU A 161 4.20 -5.95 -5.13
CA LEU A 161 2.87 -5.92 -5.74
C LEU A 161 2.23 -4.53 -5.67
N ARG A 162 2.46 -3.78 -4.58
CA ARG A 162 2.05 -2.38 -4.45
C ARG A 162 2.73 -1.50 -5.50
N SER A 163 4.06 -1.59 -5.61
CA SER A 163 4.83 -0.88 -6.62
C SER A 163 4.36 -1.21 -8.04
N PHE A 164 4.08 -2.49 -8.33
CA PHE A 164 3.49 -2.89 -9.60
C PHE A 164 2.12 -2.24 -9.84
N ARG A 165 1.22 -2.27 -8.85
CA ARG A 165 -0.11 -1.69 -8.95
C ARG A 165 -0.03 -0.18 -9.22
N ASP A 166 0.78 0.53 -8.46
CA ASP A 166 0.89 1.97 -8.54
C ASP A 166 1.64 2.42 -9.81
N GLY A 167 2.67 1.69 -10.23
CA GLY A 167 3.46 2.03 -11.43
C GLY A 167 2.90 1.50 -12.75
N ALA A 168 2.11 0.41 -12.74
CA ALA A 168 1.63 -0.23 -13.98
C ALA A 168 0.11 -0.17 -14.18
N LEU A 169 -0.68 -0.27 -13.11
CA LEU A 169 -2.13 -0.29 -13.20
C LEU A 169 -2.71 1.12 -13.07
N ARG A 170 -2.38 1.85 -12.01
CA ARG A 170 -2.96 3.18 -11.72
C ARG A 170 -2.80 4.22 -12.85
N PRO A 171 -1.69 4.27 -13.63
CA PRO A 171 -1.58 5.23 -14.73
C PRO A 171 -2.59 4.98 -15.87
N ARG A 172 -3.16 3.77 -15.95
CA ARG A 172 -4.04 3.35 -17.05
C ARG A 172 -5.50 3.41 -16.60
N PRO A 173 -6.44 3.89 -17.44
CA PRO A 173 -7.86 4.01 -17.05
C PRO A 173 -8.49 2.67 -16.69
N TRP A 174 -8.23 1.62 -17.48
CA TRP A 174 -8.70 0.26 -17.17
C TRP A 174 -8.04 -0.31 -15.91
N GLY A 175 -6.79 0.06 -15.62
CA GLY A 175 -6.08 -0.37 -14.42
C GLY A 175 -6.67 0.26 -13.16
N ARG A 176 -7.09 1.53 -13.21
CA ARG A 176 -7.86 2.17 -12.15
C ARG A 176 -9.20 1.49 -11.90
N ALA A 177 -9.92 1.12 -12.96
CA ALA A 177 -11.17 0.37 -12.83
C ALA A 177 -10.96 -1.00 -12.17
N LEU A 178 -9.90 -1.72 -12.55
CA LEU A 178 -9.53 -3.01 -11.96
C LEU A 178 -9.16 -2.88 -10.48
N VAL A 179 -8.36 -1.87 -10.12
CA VAL A 179 -7.99 -1.57 -8.73
C VAL A 179 -9.22 -1.21 -7.91
N GLY A 180 -10.13 -0.37 -8.43
CA GLY A 180 -11.36 -0.02 -7.73
C GLY A 180 -12.31 -1.20 -7.52
N LEU A 181 -12.41 -2.12 -8.49
CA LEU A 181 -13.14 -3.38 -8.31
C LEU A 181 -12.49 -4.24 -7.21
N TYR A 182 -11.17 -4.38 -7.26
CA TYR A 182 -10.42 -5.10 -6.25
C TYR A 182 -10.64 -4.51 -4.85
N GLU A 183 -10.53 -3.19 -4.67
CA GLU A 183 -10.72 -2.53 -3.37
C GLU A 183 -12.14 -2.70 -2.82
N ARG A 184 -13.16 -2.79 -3.69
CA ARG A 184 -14.54 -3.05 -3.27
C ARG A 184 -14.78 -4.51 -2.84
N VAL A 185 -14.15 -5.46 -3.53
CA VAL A 185 -14.43 -6.90 -3.37
C VAL A 185 -13.46 -7.58 -2.40
N SER A 186 -12.26 -7.02 -2.22
CA SER A 186 -11.20 -7.64 -1.42
C SER A 186 -11.42 -7.67 0.09
N PRO A 187 -12.08 -6.69 0.77
CA PRO A 187 -12.27 -6.75 2.22
C PRO A 187 -13.01 -8.02 2.72
N PRO A 188 -14.20 -8.40 2.19
CA PRO A 188 -14.89 -9.60 2.67
C PRO A 188 -14.14 -10.91 2.32
N ILE A 189 -13.45 -10.93 1.19
CA ILE A 189 -12.60 -12.06 0.80
C ILE A 189 -11.42 -12.21 1.76
N ALA A 190 -10.74 -11.11 2.09
CA ALA A 190 -9.61 -11.10 3.00
C ALA A 190 -10.02 -11.57 4.40
N ALA A 191 -11.17 -11.11 4.90
CA ALA A 191 -11.74 -11.59 6.16
C ALA A 191 -11.98 -13.12 6.14
N THR A 192 -12.47 -13.64 5.00
CA THR A 192 -12.70 -15.09 4.82
C THR A 192 -11.40 -15.90 4.83
N ILE A 193 -10.35 -15.39 4.16
CA ILE A 193 -9.02 -16.03 4.13
C ILE A 193 -8.39 -15.99 5.53
N ALA A 194 -8.43 -14.83 6.20
CA ALA A 194 -7.86 -14.65 7.54
C ALA A 194 -8.54 -15.53 8.59
N ALA A 195 -9.85 -15.75 8.48
CA ALA A 195 -10.58 -16.63 9.38
C ALA A 195 -10.20 -18.12 9.21
N ARG A 196 -9.63 -18.53 8.06
CA ARG A 196 -9.32 -19.93 7.74
C ARG A 196 -8.01 -20.06 6.96
N PRO A 197 -6.85 -19.78 7.61
CA PRO A 197 -5.55 -19.79 6.95
C PRO A 197 -5.18 -21.16 6.35
N ASP A 198 -5.68 -22.25 6.94
CA ASP A 198 -5.43 -23.62 6.47
C ASP A 198 -6.35 -24.11 5.35
N SER A 199 -7.29 -23.27 4.88
CA SER A 199 -8.18 -23.65 3.78
C SER A 199 -7.41 -23.81 2.47
N ILE A 200 -7.89 -24.71 1.59
CA ILE A 200 -7.32 -24.89 0.25
C ILE A 200 -7.31 -23.56 -0.51
N THR A 201 -8.37 -22.76 -0.36
CA THR A 201 -8.45 -21.42 -0.96
C THR A 201 -7.35 -20.50 -0.45
N ALA A 202 -7.14 -20.40 0.86
CA ALA A 202 -6.10 -19.57 1.44
C ALA A 202 -4.70 -19.99 0.94
N ARG A 203 -4.40 -21.29 0.93
CA ARG A 203 -3.13 -21.82 0.41
C ARG A 203 -2.92 -21.55 -1.07
N ALA A 204 -3.97 -21.76 -1.89
CA ALA A 204 -3.91 -21.49 -3.33
C ALA A 204 -3.69 -19.99 -3.63
N VAL A 205 -4.41 -19.11 -2.92
CA VAL A 205 -4.24 -17.66 -3.04
C VAL A 205 -2.84 -17.25 -2.56
N GLY A 206 -2.35 -17.78 -1.44
CA GLY A 206 -0.99 -17.52 -0.94
C GLY A 206 0.09 -17.94 -1.94
N ALA A 207 -0.03 -19.13 -2.54
CA ALA A 207 0.89 -19.59 -3.58
C ALA A 207 0.87 -18.68 -4.81
N LEU A 208 -0.31 -18.27 -5.28
CA LEU A 208 -0.47 -17.35 -6.41
C LEU A 208 0.15 -15.98 -6.10
N VAL A 209 -0.09 -15.45 -4.90
CA VAL A 209 0.53 -14.21 -4.40
C VAL A 209 2.05 -14.32 -4.40
N GLY A 210 2.61 -15.44 -3.95
CA GLY A 210 4.05 -15.70 -3.97
C GLY A 210 4.64 -15.67 -5.38
N ILE A 211 3.95 -16.30 -6.35
CA ILE A 211 4.34 -16.27 -7.77
C ILE A 211 4.29 -14.83 -8.31
N CYS A 212 3.20 -14.11 -8.04
CA CYS A 212 3.04 -12.72 -8.48
C CYS A 212 4.12 -11.82 -7.90
N GLY A 213 4.45 -11.97 -6.60
CA GLY A 213 5.51 -11.22 -5.93
C GLY A 213 6.88 -11.46 -6.57
N ARG A 214 7.20 -12.72 -6.89
CA ARG A 214 8.44 -13.08 -7.59
C ARG A 214 8.51 -12.43 -8.98
N LEU A 215 7.43 -12.54 -9.76
CA LEU A 215 7.35 -11.94 -11.10
C LEU A 215 7.42 -10.40 -11.06
N ALA A 216 6.80 -9.76 -10.07
CA ALA A 216 6.87 -8.32 -9.87
C ALA A 216 8.31 -7.86 -9.59
N ARG A 217 9.05 -8.59 -8.74
CA ARG A 217 10.48 -8.31 -8.50
C ARG A 217 11.33 -8.51 -9.74
N VAL A 218 11.14 -9.62 -10.47
CA VAL A 218 11.84 -9.86 -11.74
C VAL A 218 11.57 -8.74 -12.73
N ARG A 219 10.32 -8.28 -12.83
CA ARG A 219 9.96 -7.14 -13.69
C ARG A 219 10.65 -5.85 -13.27
N ALA A 220 10.74 -5.56 -11.97
CA ALA A 220 11.36 -4.34 -11.47
C ALA A 220 12.84 -4.23 -11.87
N ASN A 221 13.54 -5.37 -11.92
CA ASN A 221 14.96 -5.44 -12.26
C ASN A 221 15.23 -5.61 -13.77
N ARG A 222 14.20 -5.64 -14.62
CA ARG A 222 14.34 -5.90 -16.06
C ARG A 222 13.96 -4.68 -16.89
N GLU A 223 14.88 -4.27 -17.73
CA GLU A 223 14.67 -3.27 -18.78
C GLU A 223 14.52 -3.96 -20.16
N GLY A 224 13.90 -3.28 -21.12
CA GLY A 224 13.75 -3.78 -22.49
C GLY A 224 12.44 -4.56 -22.79
N PRO A 225 12.42 -5.35 -23.88
CA PRO A 225 11.18 -5.84 -24.52
C PRO A 225 10.41 -6.88 -23.70
N ILE A 226 11.04 -7.48 -22.68
CA ILE A 226 10.40 -8.49 -21.80
C ILE A 226 9.48 -7.83 -20.76
N ARG A 227 9.74 -6.58 -20.37
CA ARG A 227 8.96 -5.83 -19.37
C ARG A 227 7.46 -5.74 -19.69
N PRO A 228 7.01 -5.41 -20.92
CA PRO A 228 5.58 -5.42 -21.26
C PRO A 228 4.95 -6.82 -21.19
N ALA A 229 5.69 -7.87 -21.55
CA ALA A 229 5.20 -9.25 -21.43
C ALA A 229 4.97 -9.64 -19.96
N LEU A 230 5.95 -9.37 -19.09
CA LEU A 230 5.81 -9.57 -17.64
C LEU A 230 4.66 -8.73 -17.05
N THR A 231 4.46 -7.52 -17.57
CA THR A 231 3.32 -6.67 -17.20
C THR A 231 2.00 -7.34 -17.53
N ALA A 232 1.83 -7.84 -18.76
CA ALA A 232 0.63 -8.52 -19.20
C ALA A 232 0.35 -9.79 -18.39
N VAL A 233 1.39 -10.60 -18.13
CA VAL A 233 1.29 -11.80 -17.29
C VAL A 233 0.84 -11.45 -15.87
N LEU A 234 1.43 -10.42 -15.25
CA LEU A 234 1.01 -9.98 -13.91
C LEU A 234 -0.43 -9.48 -13.88
N ILE A 235 -0.87 -8.72 -14.90
CA ILE A 235 -2.27 -8.28 -15.00
C ILE A 235 -3.21 -9.49 -15.09
N PHE A 236 -2.86 -10.48 -15.91
CA PHE A 236 -3.64 -11.70 -16.06
C PHE A 236 -3.72 -12.47 -14.73
N LEU A 237 -2.59 -12.69 -14.05
CA LEU A 237 -2.56 -13.37 -12.75
C LEU A 237 -3.34 -12.62 -11.68
N TYR A 238 -3.31 -11.29 -11.70
CA TYR A 238 -4.09 -10.46 -10.79
C TYR A 238 -5.61 -10.68 -10.99
N ALA A 239 -6.07 -10.71 -12.24
CA ALA A 239 -7.47 -10.96 -12.56
C ALA A 239 -7.89 -12.39 -12.18
N VAL A 240 -7.04 -13.40 -12.45
CA VAL A 240 -7.28 -14.79 -12.06
C VAL A 240 -7.36 -14.92 -10.54
N GLY A 241 -6.44 -14.31 -9.79
CA GLY A 241 -6.45 -14.33 -8.33
C GLY A 241 -7.71 -13.73 -7.74
N LEU A 242 -8.16 -12.58 -8.27
CA LEU A 242 -9.42 -11.96 -7.86
C LEU A 242 -10.61 -12.89 -8.14
N PHE A 243 -10.65 -13.53 -9.31
CA PHE A 243 -11.73 -14.46 -9.66
C PHE A 243 -11.75 -15.70 -8.77
N VAL A 244 -10.60 -16.34 -8.52
CA VAL A 244 -10.48 -17.51 -7.63
C VAL A 244 -10.94 -17.16 -6.22
N ALA A 245 -10.54 -15.99 -5.72
CA ALA A 245 -10.89 -15.58 -4.37
C ALA A 245 -12.40 -15.25 -4.25
N ALA A 246 -12.99 -14.61 -5.26
CA ALA A 246 -14.43 -14.36 -5.32
C ALA A 246 -15.26 -15.66 -5.45
N ALA A 247 -14.82 -16.60 -6.28
CA ALA A 247 -15.45 -17.91 -6.43
C ALA A 247 -15.38 -18.72 -5.12
N GLY A 248 -14.24 -18.68 -4.43
CA GLY A 248 -14.10 -19.30 -3.11
C GLY A 248 -15.04 -18.70 -2.07
N HIS A 249 -15.19 -17.38 -2.04
CA HIS A 249 -16.10 -16.71 -1.11
C HIS A 249 -17.57 -17.06 -1.39
N THR A 250 -18.00 -17.02 -2.66
CA THR A 250 -19.38 -17.36 -3.05
C THR A 250 -19.71 -18.84 -2.80
N TRP A 251 -18.76 -19.75 -3.03
CA TRP A 251 -18.93 -21.17 -2.69
C TRP A 251 -19.17 -21.39 -1.20
N GLN A 252 -18.44 -20.68 -0.33
CA GLN A 252 -18.63 -20.81 1.12
C GLN A 252 -19.98 -20.25 1.59
N ALA A 253 -20.42 -19.12 1.02
CA ALA A 253 -21.76 -18.59 1.30
C ALA A 253 -22.87 -19.54 0.85
N PHE A 254 -22.66 -20.22 -0.29
CA PHE A 254 -23.59 -21.22 -0.80
C PHE A 254 -23.65 -22.47 0.09
N VAL A 255 -22.50 -23.03 0.50
CA VAL A 255 -22.44 -24.19 1.40
C VAL A 255 -23.11 -23.88 2.75
N ALA A 256 -22.92 -22.68 3.29
CA ALA A 256 -23.60 -22.25 4.51
C ALA A 256 -25.14 -22.19 4.34
N SER A 257 -25.62 -21.84 3.14
CA SER A 257 -27.05 -21.79 2.84
C SER A 257 -27.65 -23.20 2.65
N ALA A 258 -26.95 -24.08 1.93
CA ALA A 258 -27.41 -25.45 1.65
C ALA A 258 -27.44 -26.35 2.91
N GLY A 259 -26.59 -26.07 3.90
CA GLY A 259 -26.60 -26.77 5.19
C GLY A 259 -27.84 -26.49 6.05
N ASN A 260 -28.56 -25.39 5.80
CA ASN A 260 -29.75 -25.02 6.57
C ASN A 260 -31.04 -25.69 6.08
N ASP A 261 -31.05 -26.30 4.89
CA ASP A 261 -32.25 -26.89 4.29
C ASP A 261 -32.46 -28.39 4.59
N THR A 262 -31.49 -29.07 5.23
CA THR A 262 -31.52 -30.55 5.35
C THR A 262 -32.10 -31.12 6.65
N GLY A 263 -32.71 -30.32 7.52
CA GLY A 263 -33.63 -30.89 8.52
C GLY A 263 -33.59 -30.23 9.88
N GLY A 264 -34.64 -29.47 10.17
CA GLY A 264 -34.93 -28.98 11.50
C GLY A 264 -36.27 -28.29 11.54
N CYS A 265 -37.34 -29.06 11.61
CA CYS A 265 -38.60 -28.63 12.20
C CYS A 265 -38.37 -28.31 13.69
N ASN A 266 -37.55 -27.32 14.00
CA ASN A 266 -37.28 -26.88 15.35
C ASN A 266 -37.99 -25.54 15.53
N SER A 267 -39.24 -25.67 15.95
CA SER A 267 -39.92 -24.78 16.89
C SER A 267 -39.60 -23.29 16.75
N PHE A 268 -40.48 -22.64 15.98
CA PHE A 268 -41.09 -21.34 16.26
C PHE A 268 -40.88 -20.90 17.72
N THR A 269 -39.75 -20.24 18.01
CA THR A 269 -39.57 -19.50 19.25
C THR A 269 -39.62 -18.06 18.83
N HIS A 270 -40.69 -17.38 19.23
CA HIS A 270 -40.84 -15.94 19.18
C HIS A 270 -39.54 -15.28 19.67
N GLN A 271 -38.70 -14.80 18.76
CA GLN A 271 -37.70 -13.80 19.09
C GLN A 271 -38.06 -12.52 18.35
N SER A 272 -38.59 -11.64 19.18
CA SER A 272 -39.01 -10.27 18.96
C SER A 272 -38.22 -9.54 17.89
N LEU A 273 -39.02 -8.89 17.04
CA LEU A 273 -38.75 -7.64 16.37
C LEU A 273 -38.04 -6.64 17.32
N LEU A 274 -36.71 -6.64 17.29
CA LEU A 274 -35.87 -5.45 17.45
C LEU A 274 -35.10 -5.38 16.13
N SER A 275 -35.67 -4.77 15.11
CA SER A 275 -35.60 -3.32 14.88
C SER A 275 -34.15 -2.88 14.66
N ALA A 276 -33.82 -2.75 13.37
CA ALA A 276 -32.95 -1.72 12.79
C ALA A 276 -31.64 -1.41 13.52
N GLU A 277 -30.55 -2.06 13.11
CA GLU A 277 -29.23 -1.42 13.02
C GLU A 277 -28.31 -2.28 12.12
N THR A 278 -28.61 -2.29 10.83
CA THR A 278 -27.58 -2.58 9.81
C THR A 278 -26.69 -1.35 9.72
N ASP A 279 -25.78 -1.25 10.68
CA ASP A 279 -24.70 -0.28 10.69
C ASP A 279 -23.76 -0.61 9.54
N SER A 280 -24.01 0.07 8.42
CA SER A 280 -23.26 -0.10 7.19
C SER A 280 -21.93 0.61 7.37
N PHE A 281 -20.95 -0.11 7.92
CA PHE A 281 -19.50 0.12 7.78
C PHE A 281 -19.14 1.59 7.50
N ARG A 282 -19.43 2.43 8.49
CA ARG A 282 -18.86 3.75 8.57
C ARG A 282 -17.50 3.57 9.24
N LEU A 283 -16.45 3.40 8.44
CA LEU A 283 -15.09 3.68 8.89
C LEU A 283 -14.97 5.20 9.07
N ASP A 284 -15.73 5.74 10.02
CA ASP A 284 -15.40 7.02 10.65
C ASP A 284 -14.12 6.74 11.45
N SER A 285 -12.96 6.94 10.82
CA SER A 285 -11.78 7.36 11.56
C SER A 285 -12.00 8.83 11.96
N GLN A 286 -12.99 9.06 12.83
CA GLN A 286 -13.14 10.32 13.53
C GLN A 286 -12.27 10.23 14.78
N PHE A 287 -11.07 10.78 14.69
CA PHE A 287 -10.42 11.30 15.88
C PHE A 287 -11.15 12.59 16.27
N GLU A 288 -12.29 12.46 16.96
CA GLU A 288 -12.86 13.57 17.73
C GLU A 288 -11.93 13.82 18.94
N PHE A 289 -11.12 14.87 18.85
CA PHE A 289 -10.40 15.39 20.00
C PHE A 289 -11.41 16.00 20.98
N SER A 290 -11.75 15.24 22.02
CA SER A 290 -12.45 15.74 23.20
C SER A 290 -11.57 16.80 23.87
N ARG A 291 -12.05 18.06 23.92
CA ARG A 291 -11.42 19.16 24.66
C ARG A 291 -11.60 18.92 26.16
N THR A 292 -10.51 18.97 26.92
CA THR A 292 -10.49 19.30 28.35
C THR A 292 -9.75 20.60 28.54
#